data_AF-A0AA36N1X7-F1
#
_entry.id   AF-A0AA36N1X7-F1
#
_cell.length_a   1.000
_cell.length_b   1.000
_cell.length_c   1.000
_cell.angle_alpha   90.00
_cell.angle_beta   90.00
_cell.angle_gamma   90.00
#
_symmetry.space_group_name_H-M   'P 1'
#
loop_
_entity.id
_entity.type
_entity.pdbx_description
1 polymer ?
#
loop_
_entity_poly.entity_id
_entity_poly.type
_entity_poly.pdbx_seq_one_letter_code
_entity_poly.pdbx_strand_id
1 'polypeptide(L)'
;MADVAVLSADAERGLERAEELLDEPQVRSVAVFEPAGVGLDPSRVGVRHVAGDPNLEIAYKEQGLTFRLDLSKRLSRLSRCQGGSSERQRLCQLVAPGERVLVLGSGIGITACLIGAHSPCADVLGVERDPVKNDFASANIQLNKLEGKVRSISRNLLDVADLGLFHRICAFLKFQPVENLKPLISALAPEGTLHFYNHESKEQFRSEPVVMDSFARICGDRSVELTWRGRVPRRSIAPNMYRVGMDLRIA
;
A
#
# COMPACT_ATOMS: atom_id res chain seq x y z
N MET A 1 -6.24 -17.40 8.41
CA MET A 1 -6.73 -18.15 7.23
C MET A 1 -7.92 -17.39 6.70
N ALA A 2 -8.07 -17.26 5.39
CA ALA A 2 -9.23 -16.59 4.82
C ALA A 2 -10.39 -17.61 4.83
N ASP A 3 -11.51 -17.18 5.40
CA ASP A 3 -12.79 -17.89 5.48
C ASP A 3 -13.66 -17.73 4.22
N VAL A 4 -13.16 -16.96 3.26
CA VAL A 4 -13.76 -16.76 1.94
C VAL A 4 -12.82 -17.36 0.88
N ALA A 5 -13.33 -18.30 0.08
CA ALA A 5 -12.63 -18.86 -1.06
C ALA A 5 -12.92 -18.01 -2.32
N VAL A 6 -11.88 -17.70 -3.10
CA VAL A 6 -12.03 -16.94 -4.36
C VAL A 6 -11.49 -17.74 -5.54
N LEU A 7 -12.38 -18.12 -6.45
CA LEU A 7 -12.11 -18.93 -7.63
C LEU A 7 -11.75 -18.09 -8.85
N SER A 8 -11.02 -18.67 -9.81
CA SER A 8 -10.77 -18.06 -11.12
C SER A 8 -12.04 -17.95 -11.97
N ALA A 9 -12.05 -17.05 -12.96
CA ALA A 9 -13.21 -16.59 -13.75
C ALA A 9 -13.86 -17.62 -14.70
N ASP A 10 -13.96 -18.89 -14.30
CA ASP A 10 -14.73 -19.92 -15.01
C ASP A 10 -16.01 -20.17 -14.21
N ALA A 11 -17.06 -19.40 -14.50
CA ALA A 11 -18.25 -19.29 -13.65
C ALA A 11 -19.08 -20.58 -13.57
N GLU A 12 -19.11 -21.39 -14.63
CA GLU A 12 -19.84 -22.66 -14.65
C GLU A 12 -19.14 -23.71 -13.78
N ARG A 13 -17.82 -23.89 -13.94
CA ARG A 13 -17.02 -24.73 -13.03
C ARG A 13 -16.92 -24.16 -11.61
N GLY A 14 -17.14 -22.86 -11.46
CA GLY A 14 -17.11 -22.15 -10.19
C GLY A 14 -18.26 -22.51 -9.27
N LEU A 15 -19.45 -22.81 -9.81
CA LEU A 15 -20.62 -23.23 -9.04
C LEU A 15 -20.50 -24.66 -8.54
N GLU A 16 -20.12 -25.61 -9.40
CA GLU A 16 -19.93 -27.01 -9.02
C GLU A 16 -18.88 -27.16 -7.91
N ARG A 17 -17.77 -26.40 -8.01
CA ARG A 17 -16.73 -26.39 -6.97
C ARG A 17 -17.11 -25.60 -5.73
N ALA A 18 -18.13 -24.74 -5.79
CA ALA A 18 -18.52 -23.95 -4.63
C ALA A 18 -19.16 -24.81 -3.54
N GLU A 19 -19.97 -25.81 -3.92
CA GLU A 19 -20.57 -26.76 -2.98
C GLU A 19 -19.49 -27.57 -2.26
N GLU A 20 -18.55 -28.16 -3.00
CA GLU A 20 -17.40 -28.89 -2.41
C GLU A 20 -16.58 -28.02 -1.45
N LEU A 21 -16.39 -26.74 -1.77
CA LEU A 21 -15.63 -25.81 -0.93
C LEU A 21 -16.40 -25.38 0.32
N LEU A 22 -17.73 -25.37 0.30
CA LEU A 22 -18.54 -25.02 1.47
C LEU A 22 -18.64 -26.18 2.47
N ASP A 23 -18.34 -27.42 2.06
CA ASP A 23 -18.20 -28.56 2.98
C ASP A 23 -16.95 -28.45 3.87
N GLU A 24 -15.96 -27.65 3.48
CA GLU A 24 -14.79 -27.36 4.30
C GLU A 24 -15.18 -26.46 5.50
N PRO A 25 -15.01 -26.91 6.77
CA PRO A 25 -15.53 -26.19 7.94
C PRO A 25 -15.00 -24.76 8.12
N GLN A 26 -13.84 -24.45 7.52
CA GLN A 26 -13.24 -23.12 7.56
C GLN A 26 -13.75 -22.15 6.49
N VAL A 27 -14.51 -22.62 5.49
CA VAL A 27 -15.01 -21.79 4.38
C VAL A 27 -16.47 -21.43 4.62
N ARG A 28 -16.75 -20.14 4.83
CA ARG A 28 -18.12 -19.64 5.01
C ARG A 28 -18.74 -19.12 3.71
N SER A 29 -17.91 -18.80 2.71
CA SER A 29 -18.34 -18.12 1.49
C SER A 29 -17.43 -18.44 0.33
N VAL A 30 -18.02 -18.53 -0.87
CA VAL A 30 -17.31 -18.73 -2.13
C VAL A 30 -17.64 -17.58 -3.07
N ALA A 31 -16.59 -17.02 -3.69
CA ALA A 31 -16.68 -15.95 -4.67
C ALA A 31 -15.84 -16.29 -5.91
N VAL A 32 -16.10 -15.61 -7.03
CA VAL A 32 -15.32 -15.74 -8.28
C VAL A 32 -14.70 -14.41 -8.65
N PHE A 33 -13.51 -14.47 -9.24
CA PHE A 33 -12.93 -13.34 -9.95
C PHE A 33 -13.75 -13.06 -11.21
N GLU A 34 -14.14 -11.80 -11.41
CA GLU A 34 -14.77 -11.37 -12.66
C GLU A 34 -13.74 -10.74 -13.59
N PRO A 35 -13.83 -10.95 -14.92
CA PRO A 35 -12.95 -10.29 -15.88
C PRO A 35 -12.84 -8.78 -15.62
N ALA A 36 -11.66 -8.20 -15.84
CA ALA A 36 -11.46 -6.75 -15.71
C ALA A 36 -12.44 -6.02 -16.65
N GLY A 37 -13.36 -5.23 -16.10
CA GLY A 37 -14.34 -4.48 -16.91
C GLY A 37 -15.68 -4.18 -16.25
N VAL A 38 -16.04 -4.81 -15.13
CA VAL A 38 -17.31 -4.53 -14.42
C VAL A 38 -17.02 -3.95 -13.03
N GLY A 39 -17.51 -2.74 -12.73
CA GLY A 39 -17.34 -2.04 -11.43
C GLY A 39 -16.63 -0.68 -11.52
N LEU A 40 -16.50 0.01 -10.38
CA LEU A 40 -16.01 1.41 -10.26
C LEU A 40 -14.55 1.66 -10.73
N ASP A 41 -13.76 0.61 -10.97
CA ASP A 41 -12.41 0.70 -11.56
C ASP A 41 -12.27 -0.37 -12.66
N PRO A 42 -12.47 -0.02 -13.96
CA PRO A 42 -12.44 -0.95 -15.09
C PRO A 42 -11.12 -1.70 -15.25
N SER A 43 -10.03 -1.20 -14.64
CA SER A 43 -8.70 -1.82 -14.70
C SER A 43 -8.52 -2.99 -13.73
N ARG A 44 -9.53 -3.29 -12.89
CA ARG A 44 -9.46 -4.34 -11.85
C ARG A 44 -10.46 -5.46 -12.10
N VAL A 45 -9.97 -6.67 -11.89
CA VAL A 45 -10.75 -7.92 -11.81
C VAL A 45 -11.75 -7.79 -10.65
N GLY A 46 -13.02 -8.09 -10.89
CA GLY A 46 -14.08 -8.07 -9.87
C GLY A 46 -14.03 -9.26 -8.96
N VAL A 47 -14.77 -9.20 -7.85
CA VAL A 47 -15.05 -10.36 -7.01
C VAL A 47 -16.54 -10.37 -6.78
N ARG A 48 -17.20 -11.43 -7.25
CA ARG A 48 -18.63 -11.62 -7.09
C ARG A 48 -18.89 -12.86 -6.25
N HIS A 49 -19.78 -12.72 -5.28
CA HIS A 49 -20.26 -13.84 -4.48
C HIS A 49 -20.97 -14.90 -5.36
N VAL A 50 -20.80 -16.16 -4.98
CA VAL A 50 -21.36 -17.31 -5.70
C VAL A 50 -22.23 -18.16 -4.77
N ALA A 51 -21.73 -18.53 -3.59
CA ALA A 51 -22.43 -19.40 -2.65
C ALA A 51 -22.00 -19.16 -1.19
N GLY A 52 -22.82 -19.61 -0.24
CA GLY A 52 -22.60 -19.41 1.19
C GLY A 52 -22.94 -17.99 1.64
N ASP A 53 -22.27 -17.50 2.69
CA ASP A 53 -22.50 -16.17 3.26
C ASP A 53 -22.15 -15.06 2.24
N PRO A 54 -23.07 -14.14 1.90
CA PRO A 54 -22.80 -13.05 0.94
C PRO A 54 -21.80 -12.00 1.45
N ASN A 55 -21.51 -11.97 2.75
CA ASN A 55 -20.53 -11.05 3.30
C ASN A 55 -19.11 -11.46 2.89
N LEU A 56 -18.47 -10.68 2.01
CA LEU A 56 -17.10 -10.96 1.54
C LEU A 56 -16.02 -10.24 2.35
N GLU A 57 -16.34 -9.82 3.57
CA GLU A 57 -15.39 -9.22 4.49
C GLU A 57 -14.51 -10.27 5.17
N ILE A 58 -13.19 -10.11 5.09
CA ILE A 58 -12.23 -11.07 5.64
C ILE A 58 -11.30 -10.43 6.67
N ALA A 59 -10.78 -11.27 7.56
CA ALA A 59 -9.68 -10.92 8.45
C ALA A 59 -8.34 -11.38 7.86
N TYR A 60 -7.46 -10.42 7.61
CA TYR A 60 -6.08 -10.63 7.20
C TYR A 60 -5.14 -10.39 8.38
N LYS A 61 -4.20 -11.31 8.63
CA LYS A 61 -3.18 -11.15 9.68
C LYS A 61 -1.81 -10.92 9.07
N GLU A 62 -1.09 -9.92 9.56
CA GLU A 62 0.29 -9.62 9.18
C GLU A 62 1.07 -9.11 10.39
N GLN A 63 2.22 -9.73 10.68
CA GLN A 63 3.11 -9.35 11.79
C GLN A 63 2.37 -9.14 13.13
N GLY A 64 1.48 -10.06 13.48
CA GLY A 64 0.71 -10.01 14.74
C GLY A 64 -0.49 -9.05 14.73
N LEU A 65 -0.65 -8.20 13.73
CA LEU A 65 -1.81 -7.31 13.57
C LEU A 65 -2.92 -7.99 12.76
N THR A 66 -4.16 -7.59 13.00
CA THR A 66 -5.35 -8.08 12.28
C THR A 66 -6.00 -6.93 11.51
N PHE A 67 -6.32 -7.17 10.25
CA PHE A 67 -6.89 -6.19 9.34
C PHE A 67 -8.18 -6.73 8.74
N ARG A 68 -9.24 -5.96 8.85
CA ARG A 68 -10.51 -6.19 8.16
C ARG A 68 -10.46 -5.54 6.78
N LEU A 69 -10.99 -6.24 5.79
CA LEU A 69 -11.20 -5.71 4.45
C LEU A 69 -12.33 -6.43 3.74
N ASP A 70 -12.93 -5.76 2.77
CA ASP A 70 -13.99 -6.32 1.95
C ASP A 70 -13.47 -6.63 0.54
N LEU A 71 -13.53 -7.91 0.17
CA LEU A 71 -13.07 -8.39 -1.14
C LEU A 71 -13.91 -7.83 -2.29
N SER A 72 -15.21 -7.57 -2.07
CA SER A 72 -16.10 -7.01 -3.09
C SER A 72 -15.74 -5.56 -3.42
N LYS A 73 -15.30 -4.79 -2.42
CA LYS A 73 -15.01 -3.35 -2.52
C LYS A 73 -13.61 -3.04 -3.06
N ARG A 74 -12.77 -4.04 -3.33
CA ARG A 74 -11.41 -3.88 -3.91
C ARG A 74 -10.51 -2.92 -3.13
N LEU A 75 -10.70 -2.86 -1.81
CA LEU A 75 -10.09 -1.85 -0.93
C LEU A 75 -8.58 -2.02 -0.78
N SER A 76 -8.10 -3.25 -0.90
CA SER A 76 -6.68 -3.54 -0.85
C SER A 76 -6.33 -4.62 -1.86
N ARG A 77 -5.21 -4.44 -2.55
CA ARG A 77 -4.51 -5.61 -3.08
C ARG A 77 -3.89 -6.28 -1.86
N LEU A 78 -4.53 -7.35 -1.36
CA LEU A 78 -3.86 -8.32 -0.50
C LEU A 78 -2.76 -9.00 -1.32
N SER A 79 -1.69 -8.25 -1.56
CA SER A 79 -0.52 -8.75 -2.21
C SER A 79 0.21 -9.57 -1.16
N ARG A 80 -0.22 -10.83 -1.00
CA ARG A 80 0.61 -11.91 -0.43
C ARG A 80 1.87 -12.16 -1.25
N CYS A 81 2.13 -11.39 -2.32
CA CYS A 81 3.41 -11.39 -3.00
C CYS A 81 4.48 -10.93 -2.01
N GLN A 82 5.53 -11.73 -1.88
CA GLN A 82 6.67 -11.53 -0.97
C GLN A 82 7.15 -10.07 -0.93
N GLY A 83 7.22 -9.41 -2.10
CA GLY A 83 7.73 -8.04 -2.22
C GLY A 83 6.94 -6.95 -1.48
N GLY A 84 5.64 -7.12 -1.23
CA GLY A 84 4.86 -6.12 -0.50
C GLY A 84 5.07 -6.18 1.02
N SER A 85 5.10 -7.40 1.57
CA SER A 85 5.28 -7.59 3.01
C SER A 85 6.73 -7.35 3.44
N SER A 86 7.70 -7.79 2.63
CA SER A 86 9.12 -7.52 2.90
C SER A 86 9.43 -6.02 2.90
N GLU A 87 8.78 -5.25 2.03
CA GLU A 87 8.97 -3.80 1.95
C GLU A 87 8.36 -3.10 3.17
N ARG A 88 7.14 -3.49 3.59
CA ARG A 88 6.56 -2.99 4.85
C ARG A 88 7.41 -3.31 6.08
N GLN A 89 7.95 -4.53 6.15
CA GLN A 89 8.87 -4.92 7.23
C GLN A 89 10.14 -4.07 7.22
N ARG A 90 10.74 -3.85 6.05
CA ARG A 90 11.92 -2.99 5.88
C ARG A 90 11.65 -1.57 6.37
N LEU A 91 10.51 -0.97 6.01
CA LEU A 91 10.14 0.36 6.49
C LEU A 91 10.03 0.43 8.01
N CYS A 92 9.45 -0.58 8.66
CA CYS A 92 9.35 -0.62 10.12
C CYS A 92 10.74 -0.61 10.78
N GLN A 93 11.73 -1.25 10.16
CA GLN A 93 13.11 -1.30 10.66
C GLN A 93 13.91 -0.01 10.43
N LEU A 94 13.51 0.81 9.45
CA LEU A 94 14.21 2.05 9.10
C LEU A 94 13.73 3.27 9.89
N VAL A 95 12.52 3.21 10.43
CA VAL A 95 11.93 4.33 11.17
C VAL A 95 12.66 4.51 12.50
N ALA A 96 13.31 5.67 12.66
CA ALA A 96 14.07 6.00 13.86
C ALA A 96 13.19 6.55 15.01
N PRO A 97 13.69 6.54 16.26
CA PRO A 97 12.98 7.11 17.39
C PRO A 97 12.59 8.57 17.18
N GLY A 98 11.33 8.90 17.47
CA GLY A 98 10.82 10.26 17.35
C GLY A 98 10.40 10.69 15.93
N GLU A 99 10.60 9.84 14.91
CA GLU A 99 10.13 10.15 13.56
C GLU A 99 8.60 10.33 13.53
N ARG A 100 8.15 11.43 12.93
CA ARG A 100 6.77 11.57 12.42
C ARG A 100 6.71 11.00 11.01
N VAL A 101 5.82 10.04 10.76
CA VAL A 101 5.76 9.30 9.49
C VAL A 101 4.46 9.60 8.75
N LEU A 102 4.55 10.00 7.48
CA LEU A 102 3.41 10.15 6.58
C LEU A 102 3.33 8.96 5.63
N VAL A 103 2.19 8.29 5.56
CA VAL A 103 1.94 7.16 4.65
C VAL A 103 0.87 7.58 3.62
N LEU A 104 1.30 7.80 2.38
CA LEU A 104 0.41 8.22 1.30
C LEU A 104 -0.12 7.03 0.51
N GLY A 105 -1.42 7.06 0.22
CA GLY A 105 -2.13 5.92 -0.34
C GLY A 105 -2.15 4.78 0.67
N SER A 106 -2.49 5.10 1.93
CA SER A 106 -2.48 4.15 3.05
C SER A 106 -3.46 3.00 2.88
N GLY A 107 -4.42 3.10 1.95
CA GLY A 107 -5.43 2.09 1.71
C GLY A 107 -6.22 1.81 2.97
N ILE A 108 -6.31 0.53 3.35
CA ILE A 108 -6.97 0.08 4.59
C ILE A 108 -6.07 0.19 5.83
N GLY A 109 -4.96 0.92 5.76
CA GLY A 109 -4.10 1.23 6.90
C GLY A 109 -3.01 0.21 7.25
N ILE A 110 -2.77 -0.83 6.45
CA ILE A 110 -1.81 -1.91 6.79
C ILE A 110 -0.42 -1.34 7.11
N THR A 111 0.20 -0.60 6.19
CA THR A 111 1.55 -0.06 6.42
C THR A 111 1.57 0.90 7.60
N ALA A 112 0.58 1.81 7.69
CA ALA A 112 0.54 2.79 8.77
C ALA A 112 0.44 2.12 10.15
N CYS A 113 -0.39 1.07 10.28
CA CYS A 113 -0.50 0.30 11.51
C CYS A 113 0.77 -0.48 11.82
N LEU A 114 1.40 -1.12 10.82
CA LEU A 114 2.65 -1.85 11.02
C LEU A 114 3.78 -0.93 11.50
N ILE A 115 3.93 0.25 10.87
CA ILE A 115 4.91 1.25 11.32
C ILE A 115 4.58 1.70 12.74
N GLY A 116 3.32 2.02 13.04
CA GLY A 116 2.91 2.45 14.37
C GLY A 116 3.19 1.40 15.45
N ALA A 117 2.92 0.13 15.17
CA ALA A 117 3.09 -0.96 16.11
C ALA A 117 4.55 -1.40 16.29
N HIS A 118 5.32 -1.44 15.19
CA HIS A 118 6.61 -2.15 15.13
C HIS A 118 7.82 -1.24 14.92
N SER A 119 7.66 0.07 15.16
CA SER A 119 8.76 1.04 15.11
C SER A 119 8.71 2.05 16.25
N PRO A 120 9.83 2.70 16.59
CA PRO A 120 9.90 3.74 17.61
C PRO A 120 9.43 5.13 17.13
N CYS A 121 8.66 5.24 16.05
CA CYS A 121 8.08 6.52 15.60
C CYS A 121 7.31 7.24 16.72
N ALA A 122 7.24 8.56 16.62
CA ALA A 122 6.38 9.39 17.46
C ALA A 122 4.90 9.20 17.08
N ASP A 123 4.57 9.41 15.81
CA ASP A 123 3.24 9.22 15.25
C ASP A 123 3.27 8.86 13.77
N VAL A 124 2.18 8.25 13.30
CA VAL A 124 1.97 7.92 11.90
C VAL A 124 0.66 8.53 11.42
N LEU A 125 0.71 9.24 10.30
CA LEU A 125 -0.46 9.75 9.59
C LEU A 125 -0.62 9.02 8.26
N GLY A 126 -1.71 8.28 8.10
CA GLY A 126 -2.15 7.74 6.82
C GLY A 126 -3.01 8.75 6.06
N VAL A 127 -2.77 8.90 4.76
CA VAL A 127 -3.62 9.69 3.86
C VAL A 127 -4.11 8.79 2.73
N GLU A 128 -5.43 8.76 2.55
CA GLU A 128 -6.08 7.98 1.51
C GLU A 128 -7.17 8.80 0.81
N ARG A 129 -7.20 8.79 -0.52
CA ARG A 129 -8.19 9.57 -1.27
C ARG A 129 -9.56 8.91 -1.24
N ASP A 130 -9.59 7.57 -1.18
CA ASP A 130 -10.82 6.79 -1.17
C ASP A 130 -11.41 6.75 0.26
N PRO A 131 -12.55 7.41 0.51
CA PRO A 131 -13.14 7.47 1.85
C PRO A 131 -13.50 6.09 2.39
N VAL A 132 -13.91 5.16 1.53
CA VAL A 132 -14.25 3.79 1.96
C VAL A 132 -13.01 3.07 2.47
N LYS A 133 -11.86 3.22 1.79
CA LYS A 133 -10.60 2.66 2.30
C LYS A 133 -10.17 3.31 3.60
N ASN A 134 -10.37 4.62 3.73
CA ASN A 134 -10.06 5.36 4.96
C ASN A 134 -10.94 4.92 6.14
N ASP A 135 -12.21 4.59 5.92
CA ASP A 135 -13.09 4.06 6.96
C ASP A 135 -12.58 2.71 7.46
N PHE A 136 -12.18 1.83 6.54
CA PHE A 136 -11.52 0.57 6.90
C PHE A 136 -10.17 0.80 7.60
N ALA A 137 -9.39 1.80 7.19
CA ALA A 137 -8.15 2.16 7.88
C ALA A 137 -8.42 2.59 9.32
N SER A 138 -9.43 3.43 9.54
CA SER A 138 -9.84 3.90 10.86
C SER A 138 -10.32 2.73 11.75
N ALA A 139 -11.16 1.85 11.20
CA ALA A 139 -11.60 0.64 11.90
C ALA A 139 -10.44 -0.32 12.21
N ASN A 140 -9.45 -0.45 11.31
CA ASN A 140 -8.27 -1.29 11.51
C ASN A 140 -7.31 -0.71 12.54
N ILE A 141 -7.15 0.62 12.59
CA ILE A 141 -6.37 1.30 13.63
C ILE A 141 -6.99 0.99 15.00
N GLN A 142 -8.32 1.11 15.12
CA GLN A 142 -9.05 0.79 16.35
C GLN A 142 -8.94 -0.70 16.73
N LEU A 143 -9.14 -1.58 15.75
CA LEU A 143 -9.02 -3.03 15.94
C LEU A 143 -7.66 -3.44 16.51
N ASN A 144 -6.59 -2.74 16.14
CA ASN A 144 -5.24 -3.00 16.61
C ASN A 144 -4.82 -2.13 17.81
N LYS A 145 -5.72 -1.32 18.38
CA LYS A 145 -5.47 -0.44 19.54
C LYS A 145 -4.35 0.58 19.29
N LEU A 146 -4.34 1.17 18.09
CA LEU A 146 -3.29 2.08 17.64
C LEU A 146 -3.72 3.56 17.57
N GLU A 147 -4.92 3.91 18.04
CA GLU A 147 -5.51 5.27 17.92
C GLU A 147 -4.65 6.36 18.57
N GLY A 148 -3.88 6.03 19.60
CA GLY A 148 -2.97 6.97 20.26
C GLY A 148 -1.71 7.31 19.47
N LYS A 149 -1.40 6.55 18.41
CA LYS A 149 -0.13 6.66 17.66
C LYS A 149 -0.32 6.74 16.15
N VAL A 150 -1.41 6.18 15.63
CA VAL A 150 -1.72 6.11 14.20
C VAL A 150 -3.06 6.78 13.94
N ARG A 151 -3.10 7.68 12.96
CA ARG A 151 -4.32 8.30 12.44
C ARG A 151 -4.43 8.09 10.94
N SER A 152 -5.65 8.09 10.42
CA SER A 152 -5.91 8.07 8.98
C SER A 152 -6.89 9.19 8.62
N ILE A 153 -6.65 9.87 7.51
CA ILE A 153 -7.53 10.93 7.01
C ILE A 153 -7.83 10.74 5.53
N SER A 154 -9.06 11.10 5.14
CA SER A 154 -9.47 11.09 3.74
C SER A 154 -9.24 12.45 3.08
N ARG A 155 -8.33 12.52 2.10
CA ARG A 155 -8.05 13.75 1.32
C ARG A 155 -7.23 13.47 0.07
N ASN A 156 -6.98 14.51 -0.74
CA ASN A 156 -6.04 14.42 -1.85
C ASN A 156 -4.62 14.14 -1.33
N LEU A 157 -3.93 13.21 -1.97
CA LEU A 157 -2.64 12.66 -1.55
C LEU A 157 -1.50 13.68 -1.60
N LEU A 158 -1.63 14.73 -2.42
CA LEU A 158 -0.65 15.80 -2.54
C LEU A 158 -1.03 17.03 -1.69
N ASP A 159 -2.20 17.01 -1.05
CA ASP A 159 -2.67 18.09 -0.18
C ASP A 159 -2.18 17.88 1.26
N VAL A 160 -0.88 18.08 1.42
CA VAL A 160 -0.11 17.77 2.64
C VAL A 160 0.51 18.99 3.31
N ALA A 161 0.36 20.18 2.71
CA ALA A 161 1.06 21.39 3.15
C ALA A 161 0.65 21.87 4.56
N ASP A 162 -0.60 21.59 4.96
CA ASP A 162 -1.17 21.96 6.27
C ASP A 162 -0.97 20.88 7.35
N LEU A 163 -0.41 19.72 7.00
CA LEU A 163 -0.27 18.57 7.91
C LEU A 163 0.99 18.65 8.80
N GLY A 164 1.81 19.67 8.58
CA GLY A 164 3.11 19.85 9.23
C GLY A 164 4.23 19.07 8.54
N LEU A 165 5.38 19.02 9.19
CA LEU A 165 6.57 18.35 8.66
C LEU A 165 6.68 16.90 9.15
N PHE A 166 7.20 16.06 8.27
CA PHE A 166 7.41 14.63 8.51
C PHE A 166 8.87 14.25 8.29
N HIS A 167 9.40 13.43 9.18
CA HIS A 167 10.78 12.93 9.08
C HIS A 167 10.88 11.83 8.03
N ARG A 168 9.76 11.14 7.76
CA ARG A 168 9.66 10.12 6.73
C ARG A 168 8.33 10.21 6.01
N ILE A 169 8.37 10.22 4.68
CA ILE A 169 7.19 10.11 3.83
C ILE A 169 7.30 8.81 3.04
N CYS A 170 6.34 7.90 3.22
CA CYS A 170 6.22 6.65 2.47
C CYS A 170 5.10 6.78 1.44
N ALA A 171 5.48 6.98 0.18
CA ALA A 171 4.59 7.12 -0.96
C ALA A 171 4.45 5.79 -1.72
N PHE A 172 3.36 5.06 -1.48
CA PHE A 172 3.11 3.74 -2.11
C PHE A 172 2.61 3.82 -3.55
N LEU A 173 2.67 5.01 -4.14
CA LEU A 173 2.11 5.33 -5.44
C LEU A 173 3.21 5.68 -6.42
N LYS A 174 2.91 5.41 -7.70
CA LYS A 174 3.77 5.85 -8.79
C LYS A 174 3.52 7.33 -9.00
N PHE A 175 4.55 8.15 -8.80
CA PHE A 175 4.54 9.54 -9.21
C PHE A 175 5.37 9.69 -10.46
N GLN A 176 4.70 9.93 -11.58
CA GLN A 176 5.31 10.39 -12.82
C GLN A 176 4.45 11.54 -13.38
N PRO A 177 5.07 12.64 -13.82
CA PRO A 177 6.50 12.92 -13.73
C PRO A 177 6.94 13.19 -12.26
N VAL A 178 8.24 13.11 -11.97
CA VAL A 178 8.81 13.19 -10.60
C VAL A 178 8.49 14.53 -9.94
N GLU A 179 8.30 15.56 -10.73
CA GLU A 179 7.97 16.92 -10.33
C GLU A 179 6.65 17.01 -9.54
N ASN A 180 5.76 16.02 -9.72
CA ASN A 180 4.53 15.89 -8.92
C ASN A 180 4.79 15.57 -7.44
N LEU A 181 6.03 15.19 -7.08
CA LEU A 181 6.44 14.96 -5.69
C LEU A 181 6.82 16.25 -4.96
N LYS A 182 6.89 17.39 -5.64
CA LYS A 182 7.27 18.68 -5.03
C LYS A 182 6.48 19.00 -3.75
N PRO A 183 5.14 18.80 -3.67
CA PRO A 183 4.40 19.02 -2.42
C PRO A 183 4.88 18.14 -1.26
N LEU A 184 5.29 16.90 -1.54
CA LEU A 184 5.78 15.97 -0.52
C LEU A 184 7.16 16.39 -0.02
N ILE A 185 8.01 16.84 -0.94
CA ILE A 185 9.33 17.35 -0.62
C ILE A 185 9.26 18.63 0.25
N SER A 186 8.22 19.45 0.09
CA SER A 186 7.95 20.59 0.99
C SER A 186 7.42 20.18 2.37
N ALA A 187 6.84 18.98 2.50
CA ALA A 187 6.35 18.44 3.78
C ALA A 187 7.41 17.60 4.52
N LEU A 188 8.64 17.47 3.99
CA LEU A 188 9.73 16.82 4.69
C LEU A 188 10.36 17.76 5.72
N ALA A 189 10.61 17.25 6.91
CA ALA A 189 11.49 17.86 7.89
C ALA A 189 12.93 17.92 7.34
N PRO A 190 13.81 18.76 7.92
CA PRO A 190 15.25 18.70 7.64
C PRO A 190 15.78 17.28 7.82
N GLU A 191 16.66 16.83 6.92
CA GLU A 191 17.18 15.45 6.88
C GLU A 191 16.10 14.37 6.66
N GLY A 192 14.93 14.76 6.16
CA GLY A 192 13.80 13.88 5.95
C GLY A 192 14.00 12.88 4.81
N THR A 193 13.38 11.70 4.93
CA THR A 193 13.46 10.65 3.92
C THR A 193 12.15 10.48 3.16
N LEU A 194 12.21 10.53 1.82
CA LEU A 194 11.13 10.14 0.92
C LEU A 194 11.36 8.71 0.41
N HIS A 195 10.49 7.80 0.83
CA HIS A 195 10.37 6.48 0.22
C HIS A 195 9.30 6.50 -0.86
N PHE A 196 9.62 6.12 -2.09
CA PHE A 196 8.66 6.05 -3.19
C PHE A 196 8.98 4.93 -4.18
N TYR A 197 8.07 4.72 -5.12
CA TYR A 197 8.21 3.70 -6.16
C TYR A 197 8.29 4.28 -7.56
N ASN A 198 9.20 3.73 -8.36
CA ASN A 198 9.30 3.98 -9.79
C ASN A 198 9.25 2.67 -10.59
N HIS A 199 9.07 2.78 -11.91
CA HIS A 199 9.29 1.70 -12.84
C HIS A 199 10.54 1.98 -13.67
N GLU A 200 11.40 0.98 -13.77
CA GLU A 200 12.63 1.04 -14.57
C GLU A 200 12.75 -0.19 -15.44
N SER A 201 13.21 -0.04 -16.68
CA SER A 201 13.61 -1.17 -17.49
C SER A 201 14.78 -1.90 -16.82
N LYS A 202 15.00 -3.18 -17.17
CA LYS A 202 16.19 -3.92 -16.71
C LYS A 202 17.51 -3.20 -17.02
N GLU A 203 17.55 -2.44 -18.11
CA GLU A 203 18.73 -1.66 -18.51
C GLU A 203 18.88 -0.42 -17.64
N GLN A 204 17.80 0.35 -17.46
CA GLN A 204 17.77 1.52 -16.57
C GLN A 204 18.13 1.15 -15.13
N PHE A 205 17.71 -0.02 -14.66
CA PHE A 205 18.06 -0.50 -13.32
C PHE A 205 19.56 -0.78 -13.13
N ARG A 206 20.29 -1.09 -14.22
CA ARG A 206 21.74 -1.34 -14.19
C ARG A 206 22.58 -0.07 -14.31
N SER A 207 21.98 1.04 -14.75
CA SER A 207 22.61 2.35 -14.84
C SER A 207 22.29 3.22 -13.63
N GLU A 208 22.89 4.41 -13.56
CA GLU A 208 22.48 5.44 -12.61
C GLU A 208 20.97 5.75 -12.71
N PRO A 209 20.32 6.08 -11.58
CA PRO A 209 18.89 6.35 -11.56
C PRO A 209 18.57 7.65 -12.30
N VAL A 210 17.82 7.53 -13.39
CA VAL A 210 17.41 8.66 -14.27
C VAL A 210 16.59 9.75 -13.57
N VAL A 211 16.08 9.47 -12.36
CA VAL A 211 15.25 10.40 -11.60
C VAL A 211 16.04 11.42 -10.80
N MET A 212 17.35 11.20 -10.57
CA MET A 212 18.15 12.03 -9.67
C MET A 212 18.24 13.49 -10.13
N ASP A 213 18.37 13.74 -11.43
CA ASP A 213 18.40 15.11 -11.98
C ASP A 213 17.06 15.84 -11.74
N SER A 214 15.93 15.16 -11.93
CA SER A 214 14.61 15.73 -11.63
C SER A 214 14.46 16.03 -10.14
N PHE A 215 14.97 15.14 -9.26
CA PHE A 215 14.95 15.37 -7.82
C PHE A 215 15.82 16.56 -7.41
N ALA A 216 17.04 16.68 -7.94
CA ALA A 216 17.91 17.82 -7.69
C ALA A 216 17.20 19.15 -8.08
N ARG A 217 16.52 19.18 -9.23
CA ARG A 217 15.78 20.36 -9.68
C ARG A 217 14.62 20.75 -8.75
N ILE A 218 13.86 19.79 -8.23
CA ILE A 218 12.71 20.09 -7.36
C ILE A 218 13.09 20.30 -5.90
N CYS A 219 14.23 19.78 -5.46
CA CYS A 219 14.78 20.01 -4.12
C CYS A 219 15.45 21.38 -3.99
N GLY A 220 15.87 21.99 -5.09
CA GLY A 220 16.52 23.31 -5.10
C GLY A 220 17.93 23.22 -4.51
N ASP A 221 18.23 24.09 -3.55
CA ASP A 221 19.54 24.13 -2.88
C ASP A 221 19.75 23.00 -1.86
N ARG A 222 18.70 22.21 -1.58
CA ARG A 222 18.81 21.04 -0.70
C ARG A 222 19.55 19.91 -1.42
N SER A 223 20.46 19.30 -0.70
CA SER A 223 21.17 18.11 -1.12
C SER A 223 20.23 16.89 -1.13
N VAL A 224 20.45 16.00 -2.09
CA VAL A 224 19.66 14.79 -2.28
C VAL A 224 20.60 13.60 -2.31
N GLU A 225 20.41 12.68 -1.37
CA GLU A 225 21.17 11.44 -1.26
C GLU A 225 20.24 10.24 -1.51
N LEU A 226 20.60 9.41 -2.49
CA LEU A 226 19.94 8.12 -2.71
C LEU A 226 20.52 7.07 -1.75
N THR A 227 19.83 6.88 -0.63
CA THR A 227 20.25 5.96 0.43
C THR A 227 19.90 4.51 0.14
N TRP A 228 18.87 4.27 -0.68
CA TRP A 228 18.51 2.91 -1.11
C TRP A 228 17.79 2.91 -2.46
N ARG A 229 18.11 1.93 -3.31
CA ARG A 229 17.40 1.62 -4.56
C ARG A 229 17.36 0.12 -4.74
N GLY A 230 16.16 -0.45 -4.88
CA GLY A 230 16.03 -1.89 -4.94
C GLY A 230 14.79 -2.38 -5.68
N ARG A 231 14.90 -3.56 -6.27
CA ARG A 231 13.76 -4.23 -6.92
C ARG A 231 12.75 -4.65 -5.86
N VAL A 232 11.50 -4.27 -6.06
CA VAL A 232 10.37 -4.69 -5.23
C VAL A 232 9.46 -5.62 -6.05
N PRO A 233 9.47 -6.94 -5.77
CA PRO A 233 8.72 -7.92 -6.55
C PRO A 233 7.22 -7.60 -6.64
N ARG A 234 6.67 -7.65 -7.86
CA ARG A 234 5.24 -7.50 -8.13
C ARG A 234 4.86 -8.40 -9.30
N ARG A 235 3.73 -9.11 -9.18
CA ARG A 235 3.26 -10.08 -10.18
C ARG A 235 2.83 -9.44 -11.51
N SER A 236 2.34 -8.21 -11.49
CA SER A 236 1.81 -7.49 -12.66
C SER A 236 2.71 -6.35 -13.09
N ILE A 237 3.83 -6.70 -13.72
CA ILE A 237 4.76 -5.77 -14.36
C ILE A 237 5.08 -6.29 -15.75
N ALA A 238 5.16 -5.39 -16.74
CA ALA A 238 5.49 -5.74 -18.11
C ALA A 238 6.82 -6.52 -18.20
N PRO A 239 6.98 -7.42 -19.18
CA PRO A 239 8.27 -8.05 -19.45
C PRO A 239 9.38 -7.00 -19.53
N ASN A 240 10.53 -7.29 -18.90
CA ASN A 240 11.70 -6.41 -18.83
C ASN A 240 11.55 -5.09 -18.05
N MET A 241 10.48 -4.94 -17.27
CA MET A 241 10.30 -3.82 -16.36
C MET A 241 10.44 -4.29 -14.90
N TYR A 242 11.01 -3.46 -14.04
CA TYR A 242 11.06 -3.65 -12.60
C TYR A 242 10.27 -2.54 -11.90
N ARG A 243 9.58 -2.90 -10.82
CA ARG A 243 9.17 -1.93 -9.81
C ARG A 243 10.35 -1.76 -8.87
N VAL A 244 10.75 -0.52 -8.71
CA VAL A 244 11.94 -0.14 -7.95
C VAL A 244 11.46 0.75 -6.82
N GLY A 245 11.78 0.37 -5.60
CA GLY A 245 11.64 1.25 -4.45
C GLY A 245 12.91 2.09 -4.31
N MET A 246 12.76 3.33 -3.87
CA MET A 246 13.84 4.29 -3.68
C MET A 246 13.64 5.04 -2.36
N ASP A 247 14.73 5.23 -1.61
CA ASP A 247 14.77 6.08 -0.42
C ASP A 247 15.70 7.26 -0.69
N LEU A 248 15.14 8.46 -0.72
CA LEU A 248 15.88 9.70 -0.89
C LEU A 248 15.92 10.45 0.43
N ARG A 249 17.12 10.67 0.96
CA ARG A 249 17.34 11.61 2.07
C ARG A 249 17.53 12.99 1.48
N ILE A 250 16.82 13.98 2.04
CA ILE A 250 16.86 15.36 1.57
C ILE A 250 17.33 16.24 2.74
N ALA A 251 18.46 16.91 2.54
CA ALA A 251 19.17 17.71 3.54
C ALA A 251 19.38 19.14 3.04
#